data_AF-A0A9E5IEI0-F1
#
_entry.id   AF-A0A9E5IEI0-F1
#
_cell.length_a   1.000
_cell.length_b   1.000
_cell.length_c   1.000
_cell.angle_alpha   90.00
_cell.angle_beta   90.00
_cell.angle_gamma   90.00
#
_symmetry.space_group_name_H-M   'P 1'
#
loop_
_entity.id
_entity.type
_entity.pdbx_description
1 polymer ?
#
loop_
_entity_poly.entity_id
_entity_poly.type
_entity_poly.pdbx_seq_one_letter_code
_entity_poly.pdbx_strand_id
1 'polypeptide(L)'
;MQAELLHHRARQLSQLEDQAHQVIELIERLLQQAGYVDVTKPMSMQAARPLEGAIDGADNAIVSGYSQAGMVTAKSVSLASDILLIHLRGDDALTVINCAGFVMPAASGPNHLTGPSILYVGLDPANEPELRCYFRGTSQWSSQALASGVLTFQVRFGLDTDTDGLPNLFISPSQLADITKNQST
;
A
#
# COMPACT_ATOMS: atom_id res chain seq x y z
N MET A 1 -28.39 -28.87 -15.32
CA MET A 1 -28.66 -27.42 -15.42
C MET A 1 -28.72 -26.66 -14.09
N GLN A 2 -29.72 -26.82 -13.20
CA GLN A 2 -29.74 -26.07 -11.92
C GLN A 2 -28.56 -26.39 -10.98
N ALA A 3 -28.19 -27.67 -10.84
CA ALA A 3 -27.07 -28.09 -10.00
C ALA A 3 -25.71 -27.54 -10.51
N GLU A 4 -25.48 -27.53 -11.83
CA GLU A 4 -24.23 -27.02 -12.43
C GLU A 4 -24.08 -25.51 -12.24
N LEU A 5 -25.18 -24.75 -12.35
CA LEU A 5 -25.18 -23.31 -12.08
C LEU A 5 -24.85 -23.02 -10.61
N LEU A 6 -25.42 -23.80 -9.68
CA LEU A 6 -25.12 -23.67 -8.25
C LEU A 6 -23.65 -23.99 -7.95
N HIS A 7 -23.12 -25.07 -8.53
CA HIS A 7 -21.69 -25.42 -8.40
C HIS A 7 -20.77 -24.37 -9.02
N HIS A 8 -21.16 -23.74 -10.13
CA HIS A 8 -20.37 -22.67 -10.72
C HIS A 8 -20.32 -21.44 -9.80
N ARG A 9 -21.48 -21.02 -9.27
CA ARG A 9 -21.55 -19.89 -8.33
C ARG A 9 -20.78 -20.15 -7.04
N ALA A 10 -20.92 -21.34 -6.47
CA ALA A 10 -20.19 -21.72 -5.26
C ALA A 10 -18.67 -21.63 -5.46
N ARG A 11 -18.16 -22.06 -6.64
CA ARG A 11 -16.74 -21.93 -6.98
C ARG A 11 -16.29 -20.48 -7.13
N GLN A 12 -17.10 -19.64 -7.77
CA GLN A 12 -16.77 -18.21 -7.93
C GLN A 12 -16.73 -17.48 -6.59
N LEU A 13 -17.68 -17.77 -5.70
CA LEU A 13 -17.71 -17.19 -4.35
C LEU A 13 -16.49 -17.62 -3.54
N SER A 14 -16.15 -18.91 -3.54
CA SER A 14 -14.95 -19.41 -2.85
C SER A 14 -13.67 -18.76 -3.40
N GLN A 15 -13.56 -18.58 -4.71
CA GLN A 15 -12.39 -17.91 -5.31
C GLN A 15 -12.28 -16.45 -4.88
N LEU A 16 -13.42 -15.73 -4.80
CA LEU A 16 -13.45 -14.35 -4.34
C LEU A 16 -13.07 -14.23 -2.86
N GLU A 17 -13.58 -15.13 -2.02
CA GLU A 17 -13.25 -15.17 -0.58
C GLU A 17 -11.75 -15.47 -0.39
N ASP A 18 -11.21 -16.46 -1.11
CA ASP A 18 -9.79 -16.80 -1.04
C ASP A 18 -8.89 -15.64 -1.51
N GLN A 19 -9.27 -14.96 -2.61
CA GLN A 19 -8.55 -13.78 -3.08
C GLN A 19 -8.60 -12.62 -2.07
N ALA A 20 -9.77 -12.38 -1.46
CA ALA A 20 -9.93 -11.35 -0.45
C ALA A 20 -9.04 -11.63 0.78
N HIS A 21 -9.02 -12.88 1.27
CA HIS A 21 -8.15 -13.26 2.38
C HIS A 21 -6.66 -13.07 2.05
N GLN A 22 -6.22 -13.50 0.86
CA GLN A 22 -4.82 -13.33 0.43
C GLN A 22 -4.42 -11.86 0.32
N VAL A 23 -5.31 -11.01 -0.21
CA VAL A 23 -5.06 -9.57 -0.32
C VAL A 23 -4.98 -8.91 1.06
N ILE A 24 -5.89 -9.23 1.97
CA ILE A 24 -5.88 -8.68 3.33
C ILE A 24 -4.59 -9.09 4.04
N GLU A 25 -4.22 -10.37 3.98
CA GLU A 25 -2.98 -10.87 4.60
C GLU A 25 -1.74 -10.18 4.02
N LEU A 26 -1.70 -9.95 2.70
CA LEU A 26 -0.63 -9.18 2.06
C LEU A 26 -0.58 -7.75 2.60
N ILE A 27 -1.72 -7.06 2.69
CA ILE A 27 -1.81 -5.69 3.21
C ILE A 27 -1.32 -5.65 4.66
N GLU A 28 -1.78 -6.56 5.51
CA GLU A 28 -1.36 -6.65 6.92
C GLU A 28 0.15 -6.84 7.04
N ARG A 29 0.73 -7.76 6.27
CA ARG A 29 2.18 -8.00 6.26
C ARG A 29 2.94 -6.76 5.80
N LEU A 30 2.45 -6.03 4.80
CA LEU A 30 3.10 -4.79 4.34
C LEU A 30 3.02 -3.69 5.40
N LEU A 31 1.87 -3.54 6.07
CA LEU A 31 1.68 -2.56 7.14
C LEU A 31 2.57 -2.85 8.36
N GLN A 32 2.76 -4.12 8.71
CA GLN A 32 3.69 -4.51 9.79
C GLN A 32 5.16 -4.20 9.48
N GLN A 33 5.52 -4.18 8.19
CA GLN A 33 6.86 -3.81 7.73
C GLN A 33 7.03 -2.30 7.52
N ALA A 34 5.92 -1.56 7.47
CA ALA A 34 5.94 -0.12 7.25
C ALA A 34 6.72 0.57 8.38
N GLY A 35 7.62 1.48 8.02
CA GLY A 35 8.37 2.22 9.02
C GLY A 35 9.45 1.41 9.77
N TYR A 36 9.69 0.14 9.38
CA TYR A 36 10.72 -0.69 9.99
C TYR A 36 12.11 0.00 9.98
N VAL A 37 12.83 -0.19 11.08
CA VAL A 37 14.20 0.28 11.26
C VAL A 37 15.01 -0.86 11.88
N ASP A 38 16.09 -1.24 11.22
CA ASP A 38 17.10 -2.12 11.82
C ASP A 38 17.93 -1.32 12.84
N VAL A 39 17.61 -1.51 14.13
CA VAL A 39 18.28 -0.87 15.26
C VAL A 39 19.63 -1.49 15.61
N THR A 40 19.99 -2.63 15.00
CA THR A 40 21.26 -3.34 15.28
C THR A 40 22.43 -2.80 14.46
N LYS A 41 22.13 -2.11 13.36
CA LYS A 41 23.12 -1.31 12.64
C LYS A 41 23.28 0.06 13.31
N PRO A 42 24.49 0.63 13.34
CA PRO A 42 24.69 1.96 13.91
C PRO A 42 23.76 2.93 13.17
N MET A 43 22.72 3.37 13.88
CA MET A 43 21.88 4.51 13.48
C MET A 43 22.88 5.63 13.19
N SER A 44 22.96 6.09 11.94
CA SER A 44 23.95 7.09 11.53
C SER A 44 23.70 8.41 12.27
N MET A 45 24.21 8.57 13.49
CA MET A 45 24.18 9.76 14.38
C MET A 45 22.86 10.57 14.49
N GLN A 46 21.77 10.08 13.93
CA GLN A 46 20.42 10.58 14.02
C GLN A 46 19.60 9.34 14.32
N ALA A 47 18.89 9.35 15.45
CA ALA A 47 17.89 8.34 15.74
C ALA A 47 17.03 8.19 14.48
N ALA A 48 16.84 6.96 14.01
CA ALA A 48 15.87 6.73 12.96
C ALA A 48 14.54 7.28 13.47
N ARG A 49 14.18 8.47 12.99
CA ARG A 49 12.87 9.04 13.28
C ARG A 49 11.86 8.04 12.74
N PRO A 50 10.69 7.87 13.38
CA PRO A 50 9.53 7.31 12.70
C PRO A 50 9.51 7.96 11.32
N LEU A 51 9.49 7.16 10.26
CA LEU A 51 9.38 7.70 8.91
C LEU A 51 8.12 8.57 8.93
N GLU A 52 8.29 9.89 8.92
CA GLU A 52 7.18 10.78 8.61
C GLU A 52 6.68 10.32 7.24
N GLY A 53 5.43 9.84 7.19
CA GLY A 53 4.90 9.18 6.01
C GLY A 53 5.42 7.75 5.78
N ALA A 54 5.62 6.92 6.81
CA ALA A 54 5.82 5.47 6.62
C ALA A 54 4.65 4.82 5.85
N ILE A 55 3.46 5.34 6.10
CA ILE A 55 2.22 5.01 5.43
C ILE A 55 1.61 6.34 5.02
N ASP A 56 1.19 6.43 3.77
CA ASP A 56 0.52 7.59 3.19
C ASP A 56 -0.56 7.11 2.22
N GLY A 57 -1.35 8.03 1.68
CA GLY A 57 -2.36 7.69 0.70
C GLY A 57 -2.84 8.89 -0.07
N ALA A 58 -3.77 8.64 -0.99
CA ALA A 58 -4.46 9.69 -1.71
C ALA A 58 -5.88 9.31 -2.03
N ASP A 59 -6.77 10.29 -1.84
CA ASP A 59 -8.20 10.11 -2.09
C ASP A 59 -8.50 10.13 -3.59
N ASN A 60 -9.34 9.20 -4.05
CA ASN A 60 -9.92 9.18 -5.40
C ASN A 60 -8.89 9.29 -6.54
N ALA A 61 -7.76 8.60 -6.42
CA ALA A 61 -6.59 8.83 -7.24
C ALA A 61 -6.20 7.66 -8.15
N ILE A 62 -5.31 7.94 -9.11
CA ILE A 62 -4.62 6.93 -9.93
C ILE A 62 -3.11 7.10 -9.84
N VAL A 63 -2.39 6.00 -10.05
CA VAL A 63 -0.94 6.01 -10.21
C VAL A 63 -0.57 6.50 -11.61
N SER A 64 0.00 7.70 -11.71
CA SER A 64 0.63 8.19 -12.96
C SER A 64 2.07 7.69 -13.08
N GLY A 65 2.44 7.19 -14.27
CA GLY A 65 3.68 6.41 -14.46
C GLY A 65 5.02 7.14 -14.23
N TYR A 66 6.02 6.31 -13.86
CA TYR A 66 7.48 6.44 -13.97
C TYR A 66 8.25 7.48 -13.14
N SER A 67 7.75 8.01 -12.02
CA SER A 67 8.68 8.59 -11.03
C SER A 67 8.15 8.61 -9.60
N GLN A 68 9.09 8.59 -8.65
CA GLN A 68 8.87 8.64 -7.20
C GLN A 68 8.24 9.98 -6.73
N ALA A 69 8.25 11.01 -7.58
CA ALA A 69 7.89 12.39 -7.23
C ALA A 69 6.47 12.83 -7.65
N GLY A 70 5.68 11.97 -8.31
CA GLY A 70 4.42 12.40 -8.94
C GLY A 70 3.36 11.30 -9.04
N MET A 71 3.16 10.53 -7.97
CA MET A 71 2.37 9.28 -8.02
C MET A 71 0.85 9.48 -8.01
N VAL A 72 0.35 10.70 -7.90
CA VAL A 72 -1.08 10.97 -7.66
C VAL A 72 -1.50 12.22 -8.43
N THR A 73 -1.93 12.08 -9.68
CA THR A 73 -2.22 13.27 -10.52
C THR A 73 -3.56 13.24 -11.25
N ALA A 74 -4.38 12.19 -11.11
CA ALA A 74 -5.65 12.11 -11.83
C ALA A 74 -6.76 11.36 -11.06
N LYS A 75 -8.00 11.58 -11.52
CA LYS A 75 -9.23 11.00 -10.98
C LYS A 75 -9.24 9.48 -11.14
N SER A 76 -9.60 8.77 -10.07
CA SER A 76 -9.69 7.30 -10.03
C SER A 76 -10.35 6.70 -11.28
N VAL A 77 -9.76 5.62 -11.79
CA VAL A 77 -10.32 4.84 -12.91
C VAL A 77 -11.54 4.01 -12.51
N SER A 78 -11.76 3.77 -11.21
CA SER A 78 -12.87 2.95 -10.73
C SER A 78 -13.44 3.46 -9.42
N LEU A 79 -14.71 3.87 -9.45
CA LEU A 79 -15.54 4.23 -8.28
C LEU A 79 -14.83 5.07 -7.21
N ALA A 80 -14.03 6.06 -7.62
CA ALA A 80 -13.36 6.96 -6.68
C ALA A 80 -12.43 6.23 -5.69
N SER A 81 -11.77 5.15 -6.16
CA SER A 81 -10.80 4.39 -5.36
C SER A 81 -9.62 5.24 -4.91
N ASP A 82 -9.17 4.99 -3.69
CA ASP A 82 -8.00 5.60 -3.07
C ASP A 82 -6.72 4.85 -3.46
N ILE A 83 -5.58 5.43 -3.09
CA ILE A 83 -4.25 4.81 -3.16
C ILE A 83 -3.71 4.65 -1.74
N LEU A 84 -3.11 3.50 -1.45
CA LEU A 84 -2.31 3.26 -0.24
C LEU A 84 -0.82 3.20 -0.63
N LEU A 85 -0.02 4.07 -0.05
CA LEU A 85 1.43 4.12 -0.20
C LEU A 85 2.08 3.62 1.08
N ILE A 86 2.91 2.58 0.97
CA ILE A 86 3.61 1.97 2.09
C ILE A 86 5.11 2.07 1.81
N HIS A 87 5.80 2.82 2.66
CA HIS A 87 7.23 3.02 2.57
C HIS A 87 7.97 1.92 3.33
N LEU A 88 8.76 1.15 2.58
CA LEU A 88 9.56 0.06 3.12
C LEU A 88 11.04 0.46 3.18
N ARG A 89 11.70 -0.01 4.23
CA ARG A 89 13.15 0.04 4.40
C ARG A 89 13.65 -1.39 4.55
N GLY A 90 14.44 -1.83 3.58
CA GLY A 90 15.01 -3.17 3.57
C GLY A 90 16.16 -3.34 4.55
N ASP A 91 16.66 -4.56 4.63
CA ASP A 91 17.78 -4.97 5.48
C ASP A 91 18.77 -5.85 4.71
N ASP A 92 19.94 -6.12 5.32
CA ASP A 92 20.95 -7.01 4.70
C ASP A 92 20.53 -8.47 4.77
N ALA A 93 19.64 -8.81 5.70
CA ALA A 93 19.10 -10.16 5.85
C ALA A 93 18.01 -10.48 4.80
N LEU A 94 17.62 -9.49 3.98
CA LEU A 94 16.62 -9.60 2.91
C LEU A 94 15.26 -10.09 3.43
N THR A 95 14.87 -9.67 4.63
CA THR A 95 13.63 -10.09 5.30
C THR A 95 12.42 -9.24 4.92
N VAL A 96 12.67 -8.02 4.45
CA VAL A 96 11.63 -7.08 4.04
C VAL A 96 11.24 -7.33 2.59
N ILE A 97 9.94 -7.47 2.34
CA ILE A 97 9.38 -7.88 1.04
C ILE A 97 8.31 -6.87 0.61
N ASN A 98 8.38 -6.43 -0.65
CA ASN A 98 7.39 -5.51 -1.21
C ASN A 98 6.10 -6.21 -1.65
N CYS A 99 5.09 -5.45 -2.08
CA CYS A 99 3.79 -5.99 -2.50
C CYS A 99 3.84 -6.95 -3.70
N ALA A 100 4.97 -7.00 -4.41
CA ALA A 100 5.20 -7.88 -5.53
C ALA A 100 6.03 -9.13 -5.17
N GLY A 101 6.38 -9.31 -3.88
CA GLY A 101 7.15 -10.46 -3.42
C GLY A 101 8.66 -10.33 -3.60
N PHE A 102 9.17 -9.15 -3.97
CA PHE A 102 10.61 -8.92 -4.08
C PHE A 102 11.20 -8.48 -2.75
N VAL A 103 12.35 -9.06 -2.40
CA VAL A 103 13.14 -8.65 -1.24
C VAL A 103 13.75 -7.26 -1.44
N MET A 104 13.71 -6.46 -0.39
CA MET A 104 14.24 -5.10 -0.39
C MET A 104 15.65 -5.09 0.22
N PRO A 105 16.68 -4.63 -0.52
CA PRO A 105 18.03 -4.52 0.03
C PRO A 105 18.08 -3.44 1.12
N ALA A 106 19.11 -3.46 1.96
CA ALA A 106 19.29 -2.41 2.96
C ALA A 106 19.38 -1.01 2.35
N ALA A 107 18.82 -0.05 3.08
CA ALA A 107 18.93 1.36 2.74
C ALA A 107 20.38 1.83 2.84
N SER A 108 20.87 2.49 1.77
CA SER A 108 22.22 3.06 1.75
C SER A 108 22.38 4.36 2.56
N GLY A 109 21.33 4.80 3.27
CA GLY A 109 21.37 5.99 4.13
C GLY A 109 20.08 6.18 4.95
N PRO A 110 20.09 7.08 5.96
CA PRO A 110 19.00 7.22 6.93
C PRO A 110 17.65 7.60 6.31
N ASN A 111 17.65 8.43 5.27
CA ASN A 111 16.44 8.86 4.55
C ASN A 111 16.20 8.07 3.25
N HIS A 112 17.00 7.03 2.99
CA HIS A 112 16.85 6.24 1.78
C HIS A 112 15.75 5.18 1.99
N LEU A 113 14.67 5.34 1.24
CA LEU A 113 13.62 4.34 1.08
C LEU A 113 14.04 3.38 -0.02
N THR A 114 14.10 2.09 0.29
CA THR A 114 14.60 1.06 -0.64
C THR A 114 13.56 0.65 -1.67
N GLY A 115 12.27 0.90 -1.40
CA GLY A 115 11.22 0.75 -2.38
C GLY A 115 9.85 0.86 -1.75
N PRO A 116 8.98 1.79 -2.17
CA PRO A 116 7.61 1.80 -1.70
C PRO A 116 6.81 0.68 -2.36
N SER A 117 5.82 0.19 -1.63
CA SER A 117 4.72 -0.65 -2.13
C SER A 117 3.48 0.21 -2.25
N ILE A 118 2.84 0.23 -3.41
CA ILE A 118 1.68 1.07 -3.66
C ILE A 118 0.52 0.20 -4.11
N LEU A 119 -0.58 0.29 -3.39
CA LEU A 119 -1.80 -0.44 -3.69
C LEU A 119 -2.83 0.52 -4.26
N TYR A 120 -3.39 0.15 -5.41
CA TYR A 120 -4.35 0.98 -6.13
C TYR A 120 -5.24 0.10 -7.01
N VAL A 121 -6.42 0.61 -7.35
CA VAL A 121 -7.25 -0.01 -8.38
C VAL A 121 -6.83 0.51 -9.74
N GLY A 122 -6.45 -0.41 -10.63
CA GLY A 122 -6.18 -0.15 -12.04
C GLY A 122 -7.13 -0.93 -12.94
N LEU A 123 -6.94 -0.81 -14.25
CA LEU A 123 -7.66 -1.61 -15.23
C LEU A 123 -6.72 -2.69 -15.79
N ASP A 124 -7.26 -3.88 -16.00
CA ASP A 124 -6.60 -4.97 -16.71
C ASP A 124 -6.64 -4.74 -18.25
N PRO A 125 -6.03 -5.61 -19.08
CA PRO A 125 -6.09 -5.50 -20.54
C PRO A 125 -7.50 -5.61 -21.16
N ALA A 126 -8.49 -6.12 -20.41
CA ALA A 126 -9.89 -6.21 -20.81
C ALA A 126 -10.72 -4.99 -20.34
N ASN A 127 -10.10 -4.00 -19.67
CA ASN A 127 -10.73 -2.87 -18.99
C ASN A 127 -11.59 -3.24 -17.77
N GLU A 128 -11.32 -4.39 -17.15
CA GLU A 128 -11.92 -4.76 -15.88
C GLU A 128 -11.08 -4.21 -14.71
N PRO A 129 -11.72 -3.66 -13.66
CA PRO A 129 -11.00 -3.11 -12.54
C PRO A 129 -10.41 -4.21 -11.65
N GLU A 130 -9.18 -3.99 -11.20
CA GLU A 130 -8.44 -4.92 -10.36
C GLU A 130 -7.52 -4.19 -9.39
N LEU A 131 -7.29 -4.80 -8.23
CA LEU A 131 -6.32 -4.31 -7.27
C LEU A 131 -4.91 -4.66 -7.75
N ARG A 132 -4.03 -3.68 -7.76
CA ARG A 132 -2.67 -3.79 -8.28
C ARG A 132 -1.64 -3.31 -7.28
N CYS A 133 -0.47 -3.93 -7.35
CA CYS A 133 0.75 -3.51 -6.67
C CYS A 133 1.62 -2.74 -7.67
N TYR A 134 1.87 -1.46 -7.44
CA TYR A 134 2.93 -0.71 -8.09
C TYR A 134 4.17 -0.71 -7.20
N PHE A 135 5.29 -1.11 -7.78
CA PHE A 135 6.53 -1.35 -7.05
C PHE A 135 7.73 -0.96 -7.90
N ARG A 136 8.86 -0.75 -7.24
CA ARG A 136 10.14 -0.52 -7.90
C ARG A 136 10.92 -1.83 -7.95
N GLY A 137 11.20 -2.31 -9.16
CA GLY A 137 12.18 -3.37 -9.40
C GLY A 137 13.60 -2.80 -9.37
N THR A 138 14.58 -3.54 -9.89
CA THR A 138 16.01 -3.17 -9.82
C THR A 138 16.33 -1.79 -10.45
N SER A 139 15.66 -1.43 -11.54
CA SER A 139 15.93 -0.18 -12.27
C SER A 139 14.68 0.57 -12.72
N GLN A 140 13.52 -0.06 -12.69
CA GLN A 140 12.28 0.48 -13.24
C GLN A 140 11.10 0.20 -12.32
N TRP A 141 10.10 1.07 -12.42
CA TRP A 141 8.81 0.85 -11.80
C TRP A 141 7.97 -0.10 -12.64
N SER A 142 7.23 -0.97 -11.97
CA SER A 142 6.34 -1.93 -12.60
C SER A 142 5.06 -2.10 -11.78
N SER A 143 4.06 -2.72 -12.39
CA SER A 143 2.76 -2.98 -11.78
C SER A 143 2.37 -4.44 -11.99
N GLN A 144 1.85 -5.10 -10.96
CA GLN A 144 1.26 -6.44 -11.06
C GLN A 144 -0.14 -6.49 -10.46
N ALA A 145 -0.99 -7.35 -11.02
CA ALA A 145 -2.31 -7.64 -10.46
C ALA A 145 -2.18 -8.44 -9.15
N LEU A 146 -3.00 -8.10 -8.17
CA LEU A 146 -3.14 -8.83 -6.90
C LEU A 146 -4.47 -9.57 -6.83
N ALA A 147 -5.56 -8.91 -7.22
CA ALA A 147 -6.89 -9.50 -7.26
C ALA A 147 -7.75 -8.83 -8.33
N SER A 148 -8.43 -9.65 -9.14
CA SER A 148 -9.31 -9.19 -10.21
C SER A 148 -10.71 -8.83 -9.67
N GLY A 149 -11.44 -7.96 -10.37
CA GLY A 149 -12.82 -7.60 -10.03
C GLY A 149 -12.97 -6.67 -8.83
N VAL A 150 -11.87 -6.08 -8.34
CA VAL A 150 -11.90 -5.11 -7.24
C VAL A 150 -12.32 -3.75 -7.79
N LEU A 151 -13.62 -3.45 -7.63
CA LEU A 151 -14.23 -2.22 -8.14
C LEU A 151 -13.85 -0.97 -7.34
N THR A 152 -13.65 -1.11 -6.03
CA THR A 152 -13.32 0.02 -5.15
C THR A 152 -12.33 -0.40 -4.09
N PHE A 153 -11.38 0.49 -3.80
CA PHE A 153 -10.46 0.40 -2.68
C PHE A 153 -10.50 1.72 -1.93
N GLN A 154 -10.67 1.68 -0.61
CA GLN A 154 -10.80 2.86 0.23
C GLN A 154 -9.86 2.74 1.41
N VAL A 155 -9.18 3.85 1.74
CA VAL A 155 -8.18 3.88 2.81
C VAL A 155 -8.63 4.90 3.86
N ARG A 156 -8.58 4.50 5.13
CA ARG A 156 -8.85 5.40 6.26
C ARG A 156 -7.78 5.22 7.32
N PHE A 157 -7.38 6.32 7.93
CA PHE A 157 -6.39 6.35 9.00
C PHE A 157 -7.09 6.53 10.34
N GLY A 158 -6.76 5.66 11.29
CA GLY A 158 -7.18 5.80 12.67
C GLY A 158 -6.37 6.91 13.35
N LEU A 159 -7.06 7.92 13.86
CA LEU A 159 -6.47 8.99 14.66
C LEU A 159 -6.82 8.76 16.13
N ASP A 160 -5.78 8.55 16.93
CA ASP A 160 -5.82 8.55 18.38
C ASP A 160 -5.59 9.98 18.89
N THR A 161 -6.58 10.52 19.59
CA THR A 161 -6.65 11.90 20.06
C THR A 161 -6.50 12.01 21.57
N ASP A 162 -6.60 10.90 22.31
CA ASP A 162 -6.47 10.83 23.77
C ASP A 162 -5.31 9.93 24.25
N THR A 163 -4.51 9.42 23.32
CA THR A 163 -3.26 8.67 23.53
C THR A 163 -3.43 7.35 24.27
N ASP A 164 -4.61 6.72 24.17
CA ASP A 164 -4.89 5.42 24.78
C ASP A 164 -4.46 4.23 23.90
N GLY A 165 -3.96 4.51 22.69
CA GLY A 165 -3.53 3.52 21.70
C GLY A 165 -4.66 3.01 20.81
N LEU A 166 -5.88 3.56 20.92
CA LEU A 166 -7.03 3.22 20.10
C LEU A 166 -7.44 4.43 19.25
N PRO A 167 -7.88 4.20 18.00
CA PRO A 167 -8.36 5.30 17.18
C PRO A 167 -9.74 5.79 17.66
N ASN A 168 -9.89 7.08 17.94
CA ASN A 168 -11.19 7.68 18.22
C ASN A 168 -11.89 8.14 16.94
N LEU A 169 -11.12 8.45 15.88
CA LEU A 169 -11.63 8.94 14.60
C LEU A 169 -10.98 8.18 13.44
N PHE A 170 -11.72 8.04 12.34
CA PHE A 170 -11.19 7.55 11.07
C PHE A 170 -11.26 8.65 10.03
N ILE A 171 -10.10 9.05 9.51
CA ILE A 171 -9.96 10.17 8.57
C ILE A 171 -9.45 9.69 7.21
N SER A 172 -9.75 10.43 6.15
CA SER A 172 -9.22 10.14 4.82
C SER A 172 -7.75 10.57 4.68
N PRO A 173 -7.02 10.03 3.69
CA PRO A 173 -5.69 10.50 3.34
C PRO A 173 -5.56 12.03 3.17
N SER A 174 -6.51 12.71 2.52
CA SER A 174 -6.42 14.18 2.38
C SER A 174 -6.53 14.91 3.72
N GLN A 175 -7.42 14.44 4.61
CA GLN A 175 -7.55 14.99 5.95
C GLN A 175 -6.27 14.79 6.77
N LEU A 176 -5.63 13.62 6.66
CA LEU A 176 -4.34 13.36 7.31
C LEU A 176 -3.26 14.32 6.81
N ALA A 177 -3.18 14.53 5.50
CA ALA A 177 -2.23 15.46 4.89
C ALA A 177 -2.43 16.92 5.33
N ASP A 178 -3.66 17.33 5.61
CA ASP A 178 -3.96 18.67 6.12
C ASP A 178 -3.59 18.84 7.60
N ILE A 179 -3.79 17.80 8.41
CA ILE A 179 -3.38 17.80 9.82
C ILE A 179 -1.86 17.89 9.94
N THR A 180 -1.11 17.09 9.18
CA THR A 180 0.36 17.05 9.26
C THR A 180 1.03 18.35 8.79
N LYS A 181 0.45 19.05 7.79
CA LYS A 181 0.93 20.38 7.36
C LYS A 181 0.82 21.42 8.47
N ASN A 182 -0.28 21.41 9.22
CA ASN A 182 -0.53 22.39 10.29
C ASN A 182 0.33 22.18 11.54
N GLN A 183 0.96 21.01 11.69
CA GLN A 183 1.87 20.71 12.81
C GLN A 183 3.34 21.04 12.50
N SER A 184 3.66 21.40 11.26
CA SER A 184 5.03 21.71 10.79
C SER A 184 5.37 23.21 10.81
N THR A 185 4.52 24.05 11.40
CA THR A 185 4.72 25.50 11.63
C THR A 185 4.81 25.82 13.11
#